data_AF-A0A7C3SVQ1-F1
#
_entry.id   AF-A0A7C3SVQ1-F1
#
_cell.length_a   1.000
_cell.length_b   1.000
_cell.length_c   1.000
_cell.angle_alpha   90.00
_cell.angle_beta   90.00
_cell.angle_gamma   90.00
#
_symmetry.space_group_name_H-M   'P 1'
#
loop_
_entity.id
_entity.type
_entity.pdbx_description
1 polymer ?
#
loop_
_entity_poly.entity_id
_entity_poly.type
_entity_poly.pdbx_seq_one_letter_code
_entity_poly.pdbx_strand_id
1 'polypeptide(L)'
;MNLYYPHLEEFISLTCFVLFLLLIGKVIKYILLQRKELSKFPLIFFVWIMVITLYVLFSGYLYLNAEPSHRLIVLGWSLLFWFIPMFYYSFFFVNVVTSQIVEQISPIGDKIEDPSPFANARKLALMGDIDGAIALYRSYKNNQVEALFEIFRLLKSKERHEEAFQTLQEIIENYEDRTSAWIEAKYYQAKIKSAIFKKYNEAIQLYKQILRKRPKTPFHTIASAEIARLQAICKTDSSSADNSDITNTSTKKEAGQNLDDSHVQHFSKEQKKRYILAVEDTLLGSYVPPDPFFKGDIKKVMKDMEESAKEPKRKKTTSEIGKKTSNKNTRKEETVKKQNTKKQTKPKEQKKKKS
;
A
#
# COMPACT_ATOMS: atom_id res chain seq x y z
N MET A 1 50.46 45.60 12.24
CA MET A 1 49.90 44.48 11.45
C MET A 1 48.45 44.81 11.15
N ASN A 2 48.16 45.33 9.96
CA ASN A 2 46.79 45.40 9.49
C ASN A 2 46.38 43.97 9.18
N LEU A 3 45.50 43.38 10.00
CA LEU A 3 44.84 42.12 9.70
C LEU A 3 44.00 42.36 8.44
N TYR A 4 44.58 41.99 7.30
CA TYR A 4 43.94 42.10 6.00
C TYR A 4 42.78 41.12 5.97
N TYR A 5 41.56 41.63 6.15
CA TYR A 5 40.36 40.81 6.05
C TYR A 5 40.16 40.45 4.57
N PRO A 6 39.93 39.16 4.23
CA PRO A 6 39.58 38.78 2.87
C PRO A 6 38.34 39.57 2.44
N HIS A 7 38.32 40.07 1.20
CA HIS A 7 37.17 40.79 0.65
C HIS A 7 35.95 39.86 0.72
N LEU A 8 35.03 40.17 1.64
CA LEU A 8 33.81 39.39 1.89
C LEU A 8 32.97 39.21 0.62
N GLU A 9 33.14 40.09 -0.37
CA GLU A 9 32.43 40.08 -1.65
C GLU A 9 32.65 38.79 -2.46
N GLU A 10 33.89 38.28 -2.54
CA GLU A 10 34.20 37.04 -3.28
C GLU A 10 33.57 35.83 -2.59
N PHE A 11 33.64 35.81 -1.25
CA PHE A 11 33.04 34.77 -0.43
C PHE A 11 31.51 34.77 -0.53
N ILE A 12 30.88 35.95 -0.46
CA ILE A 12 29.42 36.11 -0.60
C ILE A 12 28.99 35.67 -2.00
N SER A 13 29.71 36.07 -3.04
CA SER A 13 29.42 35.70 -4.43
C SER A 13 29.48 34.19 -4.64
N LEU A 14 30.52 33.53 -4.13
CA LEU A 14 30.67 32.07 -4.19
C LEU A 14 29.56 31.36 -3.42
N THR A 15 29.23 31.84 -2.22
CA THR A 15 28.16 31.27 -1.38
C THR A 15 26.80 31.39 -2.05
N CYS A 16 26.45 32.57 -2.58
CA CYS A 16 25.22 32.79 -3.33
C CYS A 16 25.12 31.88 -4.56
N PHE A 17 26.23 31.69 -5.27
CA PHE A 17 26.26 30.82 -6.43
C PHE A 17 26.06 29.34 -6.07
N VAL A 18 26.67 28.85 -4.98
CA VAL A 18 26.44 27.48 -4.48
C VAL A 18 24.97 27.27 -4.08
N LEU A 19 24.37 28.23 -3.36
CA LEU A 19 22.96 28.17 -3.00
C LEU A 19 22.05 28.13 -4.25
N PHE A 20 22.39 28.91 -5.27
CA PHE A 20 21.69 28.90 -6.55
C PHE A 20 21.77 27.52 -7.24
N LEU A 21 22.95 26.89 -7.27
CA LEU A 21 23.11 25.53 -7.80
C LEU A 21 22.28 24.49 -7.00
N LEU A 22 22.17 24.64 -5.68
CA LEU A 22 21.33 23.75 -4.86
C LEU A 22 19.83 23.96 -5.14
N LEU A 23 19.39 25.19 -5.39
CA LEU A 23 18.01 25.49 -5.78
C LEU A 23 17.66 24.88 -7.14
N ILE A 24 18.54 25.02 -8.13
CA ILE A 24 18.39 24.36 -9.43
C ILE A 24 18.25 22.85 -9.25
N GLY A 25 19.11 22.25 -8.41
CA GLY A 25 19.07 20.82 -8.12
C GLY A 25 17.73 20.37 -7.52
N LYS A 26 17.17 21.16 -6.61
CA LYS A 26 15.83 20.91 -6.04
C LYS A 26 14.73 20.99 -7.11
N VAL A 27 14.78 21.98 -7.98
CA VAL A 27 13.79 22.15 -9.08
C VAL A 27 13.88 20.98 -10.06
N ILE A 28 15.09 20.58 -10.46
CA ILE A 28 15.31 19.43 -11.34
C ILE A 28 14.78 18.15 -10.70
N LYS A 29 15.09 17.93 -9.41
CA LYS A 29 14.56 16.78 -8.65
C LYS A 29 13.04 16.77 -8.63
N TYR A 30 12.40 17.93 -8.41
CA TYR A 30 10.94 18.07 -8.42
C TYR A 30 10.33 17.74 -9.79
N ILE A 31 10.89 18.30 -10.87
CA ILE A 31 10.42 18.05 -12.24
C ILE A 31 10.58 16.56 -12.62
N LEU A 32 11.72 15.96 -12.26
CA LEU A 32 11.98 14.54 -12.52
C LEU A 32 11.05 13.61 -11.73
N LEU A 33 10.74 13.96 -10.47
CA LEU A 33 9.76 13.23 -9.66
C LEU A 33 8.34 13.35 -10.24
N GLN A 34 7.96 14.51 -10.76
CA GLN A 34 6.63 14.72 -11.31
C GLN A 34 6.41 14.00 -12.63
N ARG A 35 7.41 13.98 -13.52
CA ARG A 35 7.18 13.48 -14.87
C ARG A 35 6.99 11.96 -14.95
N LYS A 36 7.38 11.16 -13.95
CA LYS A 36 7.28 9.67 -13.86
C LYS A 36 7.84 8.88 -15.06
N GLU A 37 8.04 9.52 -16.20
CA GLU A 37 8.81 9.05 -17.33
C GLU A 37 10.27 9.07 -16.90
N LEU A 38 10.86 7.89 -16.80
CA LEU A 38 12.29 7.68 -16.58
C LEU A 38 13.05 8.59 -17.54
N SER A 39 13.54 9.72 -17.02
CA SER A 39 14.44 10.57 -17.76
C SER A 39 15.58 9.69 -18.24
N LYS A 40 15.81 9.69 -19.56
CA LYS A 40 16.90 8.94 -20.16
C LYS A 40 18.17 9.25 -19.36
N PHE A 41 18.82 8.21 -18.84
CA PHE A 41 20.11 8.29 -18.16
C PHE A 41 21.08 9.37 -18.72
N PRO A 42 21.25 9.51 -20.06
CA PRO A 42 22.10 10.57 -20.63
C PRO A 42 21.72 12.00 -20.23
N LEU A 43 20.44 12.31 -20.00
CA LEU A 43 20.01 13.65 -19.60
C LEU A 43 20.50 13.98 -18.19
N ILE A 44 20.38 13.03 -17.26
CA ILE A 44 20.81 13.23 -15.87
C ILE A 44 22.33 13.36 -15.81
N PHE A 45 23.05 12.55 -16.59
CA PHE A 45 24.49 12.67 -16.74
C PHE A 45 24.90 14.01 -17.35
N PHE A 46 24.19 14.49 -18.37
CA PHE A 46 24.44 15.79 -18.99
C PHE A 46 24.22 16.95 -18.03
N VAL A 47 23.14 16.92 -17.24
CA VAL A 47 22.88 17.90 -16.17
C VAL A 47 24.01 17.89 -15.15
N TRP A 48 24.48 16.70 -14.75
CA TRP A 48 25.58 16.57 -13.79
C TRP A 48 26.88 17.19 -14.31
N ILE A 49 27.27 16.91 -15.55
CA ILE A 49 28.43 17.55 -16.21
C ILE A 49 28.23 19.06 -16.29
N MET A 50 27.06 19.51 -16.73
CA MET A 50 26.77 20.94 -16.92
C MET A 50 26.92 21.73 -15.62
N VAL A 51 26.48 21.18 -14.48
CA VAL A 51 26.66 21.80 -13.16
C VAL A 51 28.14 21.87 -12.78
N ILE A 52 28.93 20.81 -13.01
CA ILE A 52 30.37 20.80 -12.73
C ILE A 52 31.08 21.83 -13.59
N THR A 53 30.80 21.86 -14.90
CA THR A 53 31.40 22.83 -15.82
C THR A 53 31.07 24.27 -15.43
N LEU A 54 29.81 24.55 -15.08
CA LEU A 54 29.38 25.88 -14.66
C LEU A 54 30.10 26.32 -13.37
N TYR A 55 30.32 25.40 -12.42
CA TYR A 55 31.07 25.68 -11.21
C TYR A 55 32.55 25.98 -11.47
N VAL A 56 33.20 25.21 -12.34
CA VAL A 56 34.61 25.43 -12.71
C VAL A 56 34.78 26.75 -13.45
N LEU A 57 33.86 27.10 -14.36
CA LEU A 57 33.89 28.38 -15.07
C LEU A 57 33.69 29.56 -14.13
N PHE A 58 32.74 29.47 -13.19
CA PHE A 58 32.49 30.55 -12.24
C PHE A 58 33.64 30.73 -11.25
N SER A 59 34.20 29.64 -10.72
CA SER A 59 35.37 29.73 -9.83
C SER A 59 36.63 30.20 -10.56
N GLY A 60 36.84 29.78 -11.82
CA GLY A 60 37.91 30.30 -12.67
C GLY A 60 37.77 31.79 -12.96
N TYR A 61 36.54 32.27 -13.19
CA TYR A 61 36.25 33.70 -13.35
C TYR A 61 36.61 34.50 -12.09
N LEU A 62 36.20 34.03 -10.90
CA LEU A 62 36.57 34.68 -9.63
C LEU A 62 38.09 34.67 -9.42
N TYR A 63 38.77 33.57 -9.75
CA TYR A 63 40.23 33.45 -9.62
C TYR A 63 40.99 34.44 -10.52
N LEU A 64 40.55 34.63 -11.76
CA LEU A 64 41.19 35.54 -12.71
C LEU A 64 41.01 37.02 -12.32
N ASN A 65 39.85 37.35 -11.75
CA ASN A 65 39.55 38.71 -11.28
C ASN A 65 40.18 39.06 -9.92
N ALA A 66 40.58 38.05 -9.14
CA ALA A 66 41.21 38.26 -7.85
C ALA A 66 42.65 38.80 -7.99
N GLU A 67 43.00 39.73 -7.09
CA GLU A 67 44.37 40.23 -6.96
C GLU A 67 45.36 39.07 -6.71
N PRO A 68 46.61 39.15 -7.21
CA PRO A 68 47.58 38.05 -7.09
C PRO A 68 47.80 37.52 -5.67
N SER A 69 47.73 38.39 -4.66
CA SER A 69 47.84 38.04 -3.23
C SER A 69 46.66 37.19 -2.73
N HIS A 70 45.46 37.38 -3.28
CA HIS A 70 44.23 36.72 -2.83
C HIS A 70 43.89 35.45 -3.60
N ARG A 71 44.53 35.21 -4.75
CA ARG A 71 44.30 34.04 -5.61
C ARG A 71 44.35 32.71 -4.86
N LEU A 72 45.27 32.54 -3.91
CA LEU A 72 45.36 31.32 -3.11
C LEU A 72 44.17 31.14 -2.16
N ILE A 73 43.68 32.24 -1.58
CA ILE A 73 42.52 32.23 -0.68
C ILE A 73 41.25 31.90 -1.46
N VAL A 74 41.04 32.55 -2.61
CA VAL A 74 39.90 32.28 -3.53
C VAL A 74 39.93 30.84 -4.01
N LEU A 75 41.10 30.31 -4.35
CA LEU A 75 41.26 28.91 -4.74
C LEU A 75 40.93 27.96 -3.58
N GLY A 76 41.37 28.28 -2.36
CA GLY A 76 41.02 27.53 -1.15
C GLY A 76 39.52 27.48 -0.90
N TRP A 77 38.84 28.63 -0.96
CA TRP A 77 37.37 28.68 -0.83
C TRP A 77 36.66 27.95 -1.96
N SER A 78 37.10 28.13 -3.21
CA SER A 78 36.54 27.43 -4.36
C SER A 78 36.65 25.92 -4.22
N LEU A 79 37.74 25.41 -3.63
CA LEU A 79 37.90 23.98 -3.38
C LEU A 79 37.03 23.50 -2.21
N LEU A 80 36.93 24.28 -1.13
CA LEU A 80 36.08 23.96 0.02
C LEU A 80 34.60 23.90 -0.36
N PHE A 81 34.11 24.92 -1.06
CA PHE A 81 32.71 25.02 -1.45
C PHE A 81 32.31 24.05 -2.55
N TRP A 82 33.26 23.49 -3.31
CA TRP A 82 32.98 22.50 -4.35
C TRP A 82 32.39 21.21 -3.76
N PHE A 83 32.82 20.82 -2.55
CA PHE A 83 32.33 19.59 -1.93
C PHE A 83 30.80 19.55 -1.77
N ILE A 84 30.16 20.69 -1.50
CA ILE A 84 28.70 20.76 -1.25
C ILE A 84 27.88 20.35 -2.49
N PRO A 85 27.98 21.05 -3.65
CA PRO A 85 27.24 20.65 -4.85
C PRO A 85 27.73 19.29 -5.37
N MET A 86 29.04 18.99 -5.31
CA MET A 86 29.57 17.71 -5.77
C MET A 86 28.90 16.54 -5.04
N PHE A 87 28.82 16.61 -3.71
CA PHE A 87 28.17 15.57 -2.91
C PHE A 87 26.67 15.52 -3.18
N TYR A 88 25.98 16.67 -3.19
CA TYR A 88 24.54 16.74 -3.47
C TYR A 88 24.17 16.08 -4.81
N TYR A 89 24.86 16.45 -5.87
CA TYR A 89 24.59 15.95 -7.22
C TYR A 89 25.09 14.52 -7.43
N SER A 90 26.15 14.08 -6.74
CA SER A 90 26.59 12.68 -6.75
C SER A 90 25.60 11.76 -6.06
N PHE A 91 25.06 12.14 -4.89
CA PHE A 91 23.99 11.37 -4.24
C PHE A 91 22.73 11.30 -5.11
N PHE A 92 22.39 12.41 -5.76
CA PHE A 92 21.30 12.42 -6.72
C PHE A 92 21.54 11.44 -7.88
N PHE A 93 22.74 11.46 -8.46
CA PHE A 93 23.13 10.54 -9.53
C PHE A 93 23.10 9.07 -9.08
N VAL A 94 23.69 8.75 -7.92
CA VAL A 94 23.67 7.39 -7.37
C VAL A 94 22.24 6.91 -7.14
N ASN A 95 21.35 7.74 -6.58
CA ASN A 95 19.95 7.37 -6.38
C ASN A 95 19.21 7.06 -7.69
N VAL A 96 19.51 7.83 -8.75
CA VAL A 96 18.97 7.57 -10.08
C VAL A 96 19.53 6.26 -10.63
N VAL A 97 20.85 6.07 -10.58
CA VAL A 97 21.51 4.86 -11.08
C VAL A 97 21.02 3.62 -10.34
N THR A 98 20.92 3.66 -9.01
CA THR A 98 20.42 2.54 -8.22
C THR A 98 18.97 2.24 -8.55
N SER A 99 18.12 3.25 -8.75
CA SER A 99 16.73 3.01 -9.19
C SER A 99 16.66 2.32 -10.55
N GLN A 100 17.49 2.73 -11.52
CA GLN A 100 17.57 2.08 -12.83
C GLN A 100 18.18 0.68 -12.78
N ILE A 101 19.21 0.49 -11.96
CA ILE A 101 19.84 -0.82 -11.75
C ILE A 101 18.85 -1.77 -11.09
N VAL A 102 18.06 -1.33 -10.11
CA VAL A 102 17.01 -2.15 -9.49
C VAL A 102 15.96 -2.54 -10.54
N GLU A 103 15.63 -1.63 -11.47
CA GLU A 103 14.75 -1.93 -12.60
C GLU A 103 15.39 -2.90 -13.62
N GLN A 104 16.70 -2.81 -13.89
CA GLN A 104 17.41 -3.65 -14.87
C GLN A 104 17.87 -5.01 -14.32
N ILE A 105 18.25 -5.08 -13.05
CA ILE A 105 18.64 -6.31 -12.34
C ILE A 105 17.41 -7.08 -11.89
N SER A 106 16.21 -6.48 -11.91
CA SER A 106 14.98 -7.26 -11.98
C SER A 106 15.10 -8.17 -13.22
N PRO A 107 15.29 -9.48 -13.03
CA PRO A 107 16.06 -10.31 -13.95
C PRO A 107 15.46 -10.31 -15.36
N ILE A 108 16.26 -9.80 -16.29
CA ILE A 108 16.06 -9.83 -17.74
C ILE A 108 15.71 -11.27 -18.16
N GLY A 109 14.44 -11.51 -18.49
CA GLY A 109 14.01 -12.74 -19.16
C GLY A 109 12.59 -13.16 -18.86
N ASP A 110 12.20 -13.15 -17.58
CA ASP A 110 10.79 -13.22 -17.24
C ASP A 110 10.27 -11.79 -17.28
N LYS A 111 9.60 -11.46 -18.39
CA LYS A 111 8.42 -10.61 -18.24
C LYS A 111 7.60 -11.33 -17.17
N ILE A 112 7.68 -10.89 -15.91
CA ILE A 112 6.67 -11.22 -14.93
C ILE A 112 5.39 -10.84 -15.67
N GLU A 113 4.65 -11.83 -16.15
CA GLU A 113 3.41 -11.61 -16.91
C GLU A 113 2.69 -10.49 -16.20
N ASP A 114 2.42 -9.39 -16.95
CA ASP A 114 2.05 -8.08 -16.44
C ASP A 114 1.48 -8.22 -15.04
N PRO A 115 2.22 -7.76 -14.00
CA PRO A 115 2.01 -8.17 -12.61
C PRO A 115 0.51 -8.22 -12.39
N SER A 116 0.00 -9.43 -12.06
CA SER A 116 -1.43 -9.79 -12.20
C SER A 116 -2.23 -8.54 -11.94
N PRO A 117 -3.20 -8.14 -12.79
CA PRO A 117 -3.71 -6.78 -12.73
C PRO A 117 -3.95 -6.32 -11.30
N PHE A 118 -4.36 -7.23 -10.39
CA PHE A 118 -4.58 -7.05 -8.95
C PHE A 118 -3.41 -6.37 -8.22
N ALA A 119 -2.19 -6.75 -8.55
CA ALA A 119 -0.96 -6.12 -8.10
C ALA A 119 -0.81 -4.67 -8.62
N ASN A 120 -1.25 -4.37 -9.85
CA ASN A 120 -1.29 -3.00 -10.37
C ASN A 120 -2.29 -2.13 -9.59
N ALA A 121 -3.48 -2.65 -9.27
CA ALA A 121 -4.47 -1.93 -8.46
C ALA A 121 -3.91 -1.65 -7.05
N ARG A 122 -3.27 -2.65 -6.43
CA ARG A 122 -2.58 -2.48 -5.15
C ARG A 122 -1.45 -1.46 -5.23
N LYS A 123 -0.67 -1.44 -6.32
CA LYS A 123 0.40 -0.47 -6.56
C LYS A 123 -0.16 0.95 -6.65
N LEU A 124 -1.27 1.17 -7.36
CA LEU A 124 -1.94 2.47 -7.40
C LEU A 124 -2.40 2.92 -6.01
N ALA A 125 -2.97 2.00 -5.23
CA ALA A 125 -3.38 2.30 -3.85
C ALA A 125 -2.21 2.70 -2.95
N LEU A 126 -1.07 2.00 -3.06
CA LEU A 126 0.17 2.34 -2.35
C LEU A 126 0.75 3.69 -2.77
N MET A 127 0.52 4.10 -4.03
CA MET A 127 0.88 5.43 -4.53
C MET A 127 -0.09 6.53 -4.08
N GLY A 128 -1.16 6.18 -3.37
CA GLY A 128 -2.19 7.12 -2.91
C GLY A 128 -3.28 7.42 -3.95
N ASP A 129 -3.23 6.81 -5.14
CA ASP A 129 -4.27 6.90 -6.15
C ASP A 129 -5.36 5.87 -5.88
N ILE A 130 -6.22 6.19 -4.91
CA ILE A 130 -7.26 5.28 -4.42
C ILE A 130 -8.38 5.10 -5.44
N ASP A 131 -8.80 6.17 -6.10
CA ASP A 131 -9.87 6.10 -7.10
C ASP A 131 -9.41 5.32 -8.35
N GLY A 132 -8.15 5.52 -8.79
CA GLY A 132 -7.54 4.71 -9.83
C GLY A 132 -7.45 3.23 -9.45
N ALA A 133 -7.06 2.93 -8.20
CA ALA A 133 -7.04 1.56 -7.69
C ALA A 133 -8.44 0.93 -7.67
N ILE A 134 -9.47 1.64 -7.20
CA ILE A 134 -10.86 1.16 -7.16
C ILE A 134 -11.38 0.91 -8.57
N ALA A 135 -11.16 1.85 -9.50
CA ALA A 135 -11.57 1.69 -10.90
C ALA A 135 -10.92 0.45 -11.52
N LEU A 136 -9.64 0.23 -11.23
CA LEU A 136 -8.96 -0.97 -11.68
C LEU A 136 -9.59 -2.21 -11.04
N TYR A 137 -9.74 -2.29 -9.71
CA TYR A 137 -10.38 -3.43 -9.01
C TYR A 137 -11.80 -3.75 -9.50
N ARG A 138 -12.59 -2.76 -9.91
CA ARG A 138 -13.92 -3.00 -10.50
C ARG A 138 -13.86 -3.60 -11.91
N SER A 139 -12.76 -3.42 -12.64
CA SER A 139 -12.61 -3.96 -13.99
C SER A 139 -12.34 -5.48 -14.06
N TYR A 140 -12.18 -6.15 -12.91
CA TYR A 140 -11.86 -7.57 -12.84
C TYR A 140 -13.10 -8.42 -13.05
N LYS A 141 -13.04 -9.25 -14.09
CA LYS A 141 -14.07 -10.26 -14.35
C LYS A 141 -13.85 -11.53 -13.55
N ASN A 142 -12.58 -11.88 -13.30
CA ASN A 142 -12.18 -13.04 -12.52
C ASN A 142 -11.88 -12.60 -11.08
N ASN A 143 -12.28 -13.38 -10.07
CA ASN A 143 -12.06 -13.07 -8.64
C ASN A 143 -12.69 -11.73 -8.21
N GLN A 144 -13.91 -11.48 -8.69
CA GLN A 144 -14.65 -10.25 -8.39
C GLN A 144 -14.95 -10.11 -6.89
N VAL A 145 -15.15 -11.22 -6.15
CA VAL A 145 -15.33 -11.21 -4.69
C VAL A 145 -14.13 -10.58 -4.00
N GLU A 146 -12.93 -11.09 -4.27
CA GLU A 146 -11.69 -10.66 -3.63
C GLU A 146 -11.40 -9.20 -3.99
N ALA A 147 -11.63 -8.81 -5.25
CA ALA A 147 -11.48 -7.42 -5.68
C ALA A 147 -12.43 -6.47 -4.94
N LEU A 148 -13.70 -6.85 -4.74
CA LEU A 148 -14.66 -6.06 -3.97
C LEU A 148 -14.28 -5.95 -2.49
N PHE A 149 -13.73 -7.01 -1.88
CA PHE A 149 -13.22 -6.93 -0.52
C PHE A 149 -11.98 -6.02 -0.40
N GLU A 150 -11.10 -5.98 -1.39
CA GLU A 150 -10.00 -5.01 -1.41
C GLU A 150 -10.49 -3.58 -1.60
N ILE A 151 -11.48 -3.34 -2.45
CA ILE A 151 -12.14 -2.02 -2.57
C ILE A 151 -12.71 -1.61 -1.20
N PHE A 152 -13.42 -2.51 -0.52
CA PHE A 152 -13.93 -2.25 0.83
C PHE A 152 -12.81 -1.89 1.82
N ARG A 153 -11.71 -2.64 1.84
CA ARG A 153 -10.56 -2.39 2.72
C ARG A 153 -9.93 -1.02 2.44
N LEU A 154 -9.76 -0.68 1.16
CA LEU A 154 -9.23 0.62 0.74
C LEU A 154 -10.14 1.78 1.13
N LEU A 155 -11.44 1.69 0.84
CA LEU A 155 -12.42 2.72 1.19
C LEU A 155 -12.49 2.93 2.70
N LYS A 156 -12.49 1.84 3.47
CA LYS A 156 -12.45 1.90 4.93
C LYS A 156 -11.17 2.59 5.44
N SER A 157 -10.00 2.30 4.85
CA SER A 157 -8.72 2.92 5.24
C SER A 157 -8.67 4.43 5.01
N LYS A 158 -9.54 4.94 4.12
CA LYS A 158 -9.70 6.36 3.77
C LYS A 158 -10.93 6.99 4.41
N GLU A 159 -11.53 6.32 5.39
CA GLU A 159 -12.71 6.78 6.13
C GLU A 159 -13.95 7.04 5.24
N ARG A 160 -13.96 6.50 4.00
CA ARG A 160 -15.10 6.55 3.07
C ARG A 160 -16.11 5.46 3.42
N HIS A 161 -16.68 5.54 4.63
CA HIS A 161 -17.49 4.48 5.22
C HIS A 161 -18.80 4.20 4.47
N GLU A 162 -19.42 5.20 3.86
CA GLU A 162 -20.67 5.04 3.12
C GLU A 162 -20.45 4.22 1.84
N GLU A 163 -19.41 4.54 1.07
CA GLU A 163 -19.04 3.78 -0.13
C GLU A 163 -18.54 2.37 0.19
N ALA A 164 -17.79 2.23 1.30
CA ALA A 164 -17.38 0.93 1.81
C ALA A 164 -18.62 0.07 2.14
N PHE A 165 -19.64 0.67 2.76
CA PHE A 165 -20.90 0.01 3.05
C PHE A 165 -21.65 -0.41 1.78
N GLN A 166 -21.70 0.45 0.76
CA GLN A 166 -22.31 0.13 -0.54
C GLN A 166 -21.57 -1.02 -1.26
N THR A 167 -20.25 -1.05 -1.17
CA THR A 167 -19.44 -2.15 -1.75
C THR A 167 -19.73 -3.49 -1.07
N LEU A 168 -19.92 -3.50 0.25
CA LEU A 168 -20.37 -4.71 0.96
C LEU A 168 -21.79 -5.12 0.56
N GLN A 169 -22.68 -4.15 0.34
CA GLN A 169 -24.03 -4.41 -0.15
C GLN A 169 -24.00 -5.05 -1.56
N GLU A 170 -23.11 -4.58 -2.44
CA GLU A 170 -22.87 -5.17 -3.76
C GLU A 170 -22.42 -6.65 -3.65
N ILE A 171 -21.55 -6.99 -2.69
CA ILE A 171 -21.19 -8.40 -2.42
C ILE A 171 -22.41 -9.20 -1.93
N ILE A 172 -23.21 -8.63 -1.05
CA ILE A 172 -24.40 -9.31 -0.49
C ILE A 172 -25.45 -9.61 -1.56
N GLU A 173 -25.62 -8.70 -2.54
CA GLU A 173 -26.60 -8.83 -3.62
C GLU A 173 -26.15 -9.78 -4.71
N ASN A 174 -24.86 -9.78 -5.05
CA ASN A 174 -24.32 -10.59 -6.15
C ASN A 174 -23.96 -12.03 -5.76
N TYR A 175 -23.80 -12.33 -4.46
CA TYR A 175 -23.40 -13.65 -3.99
C TYR A 175 -24.45 -14.28 -3.09
N GLU A 176 -24.70 -15.58 -3.29
CA GLU A 176 -25.72 -16.31 -2.54
C GLU A 176 -25.47 -16.31 -1.03
N ASP A 177 -26.56 -16.36 -0.27
CA ASP A 177 -26.60 -16.27 1.19
C ASP A 177 -25.85 -17.39 1.94
N ARG A 178 -25.46 -18.44 1.23
CA ARG A 178 -24.67 -19.56 1.78
C ARG A 178 -23.18 -19.44 1.52
N THR A 179 -22.71 -18.46 0.75
CA THR A 179 -21.28 -18.30 0.45
C THR A 179 -20.52 -17.72 1.63
N SER A 180 -19.21 -18.00 1.73
CA SER A 180 -18.33 -17.36 2.73
C SER A 180 -18.29 -15.85 2.54
N ALA A 181 -18.28 -15.40 1.28
CA ALA A 181 -18.30 -14.00 0.89
C ALA A 181 -19.50 -13.25 1.46
N TRP A 182 -20.71 -13.81 1.33
CA TRP A 182 -21.92 -13.20 1.88
C TRP A 182 -21.86 -13.05 3.40
N ILE A 183 -21.40 -14.09 4.11
CA ILE A 183 -21.30 -14.07 5.59
C ILE A 183 -20.30 -13.00 6.04
N GLU A 184 -19.13 -12.95 5.40
CA GLU A 184 -18.09 -11.99 5.72
C GLU A 184 -18.54 -10.55 5.41
N ALA A 185 -19.21 -10.33 4.27
CA ALA A 185 -19.75 -9.03 3.91
C ALA A 185 -20.83 -8.56 4.91
N LYS A 186 -21.77 -9.44 5.29
CA LYS A 186 -22.78 -9.16 6.32
C LYS A 186 -22.16 -8.82 7.67
N TYR A 187 -21.11 -9.53 8.05
CA TYR A 187 -20.38 -9.29 9.30
C TYR A 187 -19.77 -7.88 9.31
N TYR A 188 -19.05 -7.49 8.24
CA TYR A 188 -18.49 -6.14 8.15
C TYR A 188 -19.56 -5.05 8.04
N GLN A 189 -20.69 -5.34 7.39
CA GLN A 189 -21.83 -4.42 7.32
C GLN A 189 -22.40 -4.12 8.72
N ALA A 190 -22.57 -5.16 9.55
CA ALA A 190 -22.99 -5.01 10.93
C ALA A 190 -21.96 -4.24 11.79
N LYS A 191 -20.66 -4.47 11.54
CA LYS A 191 -19.58 -3.75 12.22
C LYS A 191 -19.58 -2.26 11.88
N ILE A 192 -19.77 -1.87 10.62
CA ILE A 192 -19.90 -0.45 10.24
C ILE A 192 -21.14 0.19 10.90
N LYS A 193 -22.31 -0.48 10.82
CA LYS A 193 -23.55 0.06 11.42
C LYS A 193 -23.41 0.30 12.92
N SER A 194 -22.80 -0.62 13.65
CA SER A 194 -22.63 -0.50 15.09
C SER A 194 -21.54 0.51 15.48
N ALA A 195 -20.37 0.44 14.86
CA ALA A 195 -19.22 1.26 15.27
C ALA A 195 -19.31 2.71 14.77
N ILE A 196 -19.69 2.90 13.51
CA ILE A 196 -19.66 4.20 12.82
C ILE A 196 -21.04 4.87 12.89
N PHE A 197 -22.09 4.18 12.48
CA PHE A 197 -23.44 4.78 12.41
C PHE A 197 -24.22 4.72 13.72
N LYS A 198 -23.70 4.04 14.75
CA LYS A 198 -24.37 3.81 16.05
C LYS A 198 -25.78 3.21 15.93
N LYS A 199 -26.04 2.48 14.84
CA LYS A 199 -27.31 1.79 14.56
C LYS A 199 -27.29 0.37 15.15
N TYR A 200 -27.27 0.27 16.47
CA TYR A 200 -27.07 -1.01 17.19
C TYR A 200 -28.15 -2.05 16.89
N ASN A 201 -29.43 -1.65 16.86
CA ASN A 201 -30.54 -2.55 16.56
C ASN A 201 -30.42 -3.17 15.16
N GLU A 202 -30.08 -2.37 14.15
CA GLU A 202 -29.87 -2.86 12.79
C GLU A 202 -28.66 -3.79 12.70
N ALA A 203 -27.56 -3.48 13.40
CA ALA A 203 -26.38 -4.35 13.46
C ALA A 203 -26.70 -5.71 14.12
N ILE A 204 -27.48 -5.72 15.21
CA ILE A 204 -27.95 -6.96 15.85
C ILE A 204 -28.77 -7.82 14.88
N GLN A 205 -29.65 -7.21 14.08
CA GLN A 205 -30.44 -7.96 13.08
C GLN A 205 -29.54 -8.61 12.03
N LEU A 206 -28.51 -7.92 11.55
CA LEU A 206 -27.54 -8.48 10.60
C LEU A 206 -26.77 -9.67 11.22
N TYR A 207 -26.31 -9.55 12.47
CA TYR A 207 -25.67 -10.68 13.15
C TYR A 207 -26.63 -11.87 13.35
N LYS A 208 -27.91 -11.62 13.68
CA LYS A 208 -28.93 -12.68 13.76
C LYS A 208 -29.14 -13.38 12.42
N GLN A 209 -29.06 -12.66 11.30
CA GLN A 209 -29.12 -13.27 9.96
C GLN A 209 -27.96 -14.25 9.73
N ILE A 210 -26.73 -13.89 10.16
CA ILE A 210 -25.56 -14.78 10.08
C ILE A 210 -25.79 -16.05 10.90
N LEU A 211 -26.25 -15.94 12.15
CA LEU A 211 -26.51 -17.08 13.03
C LEU A 211 -27.55 -18.05 12.45
N ARG A 212 -28.63 -17.52 11.86
CA ARG A 212 -29.71 -18.33 11.27
C ARG A 212 -29.25 -19.12 10.03
N LYS A 213 -28.39 -18.53 9.20
CA LYS A 213 -28.02 -19.11 7.90
C LYS A 213 -26.89 -20.12 7.99
N ARG A 214 -25.89 -19.92 8.84
CA ARG A 214 -24.68 -20.74 8.90
C ARG A 214 -24.22 -21.04 10.33
N PRO A 215 -24.87 -22.02 11.01
CA PRO A 215 -24.33 -22.54 12.26
C PRO A 215 -22.94 -23.16 12.02
N LYS A 216 -22.03 -23.00 12.98
CA LYS A 216 -20.67 -23.60 13.00
C LYS A 216 -19.58 -22.93 12.14
N THR A 217 -19.74 -21.68 11.72
CA THR A 217 -18.63 -20.89 11.15
C THR A 217 -17.90 -20.10 12.24
N PRO A 218 -16.63 -19.68 12.07
CA PRO A 218 -15.97 -18.75 12.99
C PRO A 218 -16.78 -17.45 13.21
N PHE A 219 -17.47 -16.99 12.16
CA PHE A 219 -18.36 -15.83 12.26
C PHE A 219 -19.58 -16.06 13.15
N HIS A 220 -20.01 -17.30 13.39
CA HIS A 220 -21.14 -17.59 14.27
C HIS A 220 -20.83 -17.26 15.74
N THR A 221 -19.69 -17.72 16.25
CA THR A 221 -19.30 -17.46 17.65
C THR A 221 -19.08 -15.95 17.85
N ILE A 222 -18.41 -15.30 16.89
CA ILE A 222 -18.16 -13.85 16.91
C ILE A 222 -19.48 -13.07 16.85
N ALA A 223 -20.42 -13.43 15.95
CA ALA A 223 -21.70 -12.74 15.83
C ALA A 223 -22.56 -12.88 17.10
N SER A 224 -22.59 -14.06 17.73
CA SER A 224 -23.30 -14.28 18.99
C SER A 224 -22.75 -13.40 20.12
N ALA A 225 -21.42 -13.32 20.20
CA ALA A 225 -20.68 -12.47 21.11
C ALA A 225 -21.04 -10.98 20.93
N GLU A 226 -21.02 -10.51 19.68
CA GLU A 226 -21.34 -9.12 19.36
C GLU A 226 -22.80 -8.76 19.62
N ILE A 227 -23.75 -9.69 19.40
CA ILE A 227 -25.15 -9.47 19.78
C ILE A 227 -25.28 -9.19 21.28
N ALA A 228 -24.66 -10.02 22.12
CA ALA A 228 -24.73 -9.84 23.57
C ALA A 228 -24.10 -8.50 24.01
N ARG A 229 -22.96 -8.13 23.41
CA ARG A 229 -22.29 -6.84 23.68
C ARG A 229 -23.18 -5.66 23.28
N LEU A 230 -23.73 -5.67 22.07
CA LEU A 230 -24.58 -4.58 21.57
C LEU A 230 -25.89 -4.47 22.36
N GLN A 231 -26.48 -5.58 22.82
CA GLN A 231 -27.66 -5.57 23.68
C GLN A 231 -27.37 -4.94 25.05
N ALA A 232 -26.19 -5.19 25.63
CA ALA A 232 -25.77 -4.54 26.87
C ALA A 232 -25.65 -3.02 26.71
N ILE A 233 -25.04 -2.55 25.60
CA ILE A 233 -24.92 -1.12 25.27
C ILE A 233 -26.31 -0.48 25.12
N CYS A 234 -27.23 -1.14 24.40
CA CYS A 234 -28.59 -0.61 24.24
C CYS A 234 -29.33 -0.48 25.59
N LYS A 235 -29.11 -1.43 26.51
CA LYS A 235 -29.73 -1.41 27.84
C LYS A 235 -29.15 -0.29 28.72
N THR A 236 -27.85 -0.02 28.63
CA THR A 236 -27.23 1.08 29.38
C THR A 236 -27.70 2.44 28.85
N ASP A 237 -27.78 2.59 27.53
CA ASP A 237 -28.19 3.85 26.88
C ASP A 237 -29.66 4.19 27.16
N SER A 238 -30.55 3.19 27.30
CA SER A 238 -31.94 3.43 27.71
C SER A 238 -32.06 3.84 29.18
N SER A 239 -31.23 3.28 30.07
CA SER A 239 -31.31 3.53 31.52
C SER A 239 -30.81 4.91 31.95
N SER A 240 -29.99 5.58 31.12
CA SER A 240 -29.52 6.93 31.38
C SER A 240 -30.54 7.99 31.00
N ALA A 241 -31.42 7.72 30.03
CA ALA A 241 -32.48 8.65 29.63
C ALA A 241 -33.55 8.80 30.72
N ASP A 242 -34.00 7.71 31.33
CA ASP A 242 -35.09 7.70 32.31
C ASP A 242 -34.71 8.33 33.68
N ASN A 243 -33.42 8.42 34.02
CA ASN A 243 -32.96 8.98 35.29
C ASN A 243 -32.75 10.51 35.28
N SER A 244 -32.98 11.18 34.15
CA SER A 244 -32.79 12.64 34.05
C SER A 244 -34.00 13.47 34.49
N ASP A 245 -35.16 12.86 34.73
CA ASP A 245 -36.41 13.55 35.10
C ASP A 245 -36.88 13.29 36.55
N ILE A 246 -36.09 12.58 37.38
CA ILE A 246 -36.46 12.28 38.78
C ILE A 246 -35.45 12.90 39.76
N THR A 247 -35.34 14.23 39.71
CA THR A 247 -35.01 15.02 40.91
C THR A 247 -36.27 15.68 41.41
N ASN A 248 -37.00 14.95 42.26
CA ASN A 248 -37.75 15.42 43.44
C ASN A 248 -38.97 14.51 43.67
N THR A 249 -38.77 13.38 44.35
CA THR A 249 -39.54 13.01 45.55
C THR A 249 -39.11 11.64 46.08
N SER A 250 -38.46 11.68 47.25
CA SER A 250 -38.61 10.80 48.42
C SER A 250 -39.14 9.36 48.23
N THR A 251 -38.32 8.41 48.69
CA THR A 251 -38.68 7.16 49.41
C THR A 251 -39.75 6.24 48.82
N LYS A 252 -39.38 4.96 48.58
CA LYS A 252 -39.82 3.78 49.37
C LYS A 252 -39.38 2.47 48.68
N LYS A 253 -38.94 1.52 49.50
CA LYS A 253 -38.60 0.11 49.18
C LYS A 253 -39.72 -0.61 48.41
N GLU A 254 -39.33 -1.55 47.54
CA GLU A 254 -39.83 -2.95 47.41
C GLU A 254 -39.20 -3.59 46.15
N ALA A 255 -38.43 -4.68 46.27
CA ALA A 255 -38.81 -6.09 46.45
C ALA A 255 -39.39 -6.76 45.18
N GLY A 256 -38.52 -7.51 44.49
CA GLY A 256 -38.85 -8.77 43.82
C GLY A 256 -39.53 -8.71 42.46
N GLN A 257 -38.85 -9.21 41.42
CA GLN A 257 -39.51 -10.07 40.43
C GLN A 257 -38.52 -10.93 39.66
N ASN A 258 -38.80 -12.25 39.72
CA ASN A 258 -38.24 -13.32 38.92
C ASN A 258 -38.36 -12.99 37.42
N LEU A 259 -37.30 -13.25 36.66
CA LEU A 259 -37.38 -13.37 35.21
C LEU A 259 -36.88 -14.73 34.78
N ASP A 260 -37.78 -15.42 34.09
CA ASP A 260 -37.72 -16.77 33.56
C ASP A 260 -36.53 -17.06 32.63
N ASP A 261 -36.16 -18.33 32.66
CA ASP A 261 -35.11 -19.00 31.90
C ASP A 261 -35.18 -18.71 30.39
N SER A 262 -34.16 -18.00 29.89
CA SER A 262 -33.68 -18.23 28.53
C SER A 262 -32.36 -18.98 28.64
N HIS A 263 -32.23 -20.06 27.87
CA HIS A 263 -31.09 -20.98 27.84
C HIS A 263 -29.81 -20.25 27.39
N VAL A 264 -29.25 -19.46 28.29
CA VAL A 264 -27.93 -18.84 28.18
C VAL A 264 -26.95 -19.90 28.63
N GLN A 265 -26.10 -20.35 27.70
CA GLN A 265 -24.94 -21.18 28.06
C GLN A 265 -24.18 -20.47 29.19
N HIS A 266 -24.23 -21.06 30.38
CA HIS A 266 -23.52 -20.56 31.55
C HIS A 266 -22.01 -20.68 31.29
N PHE A 267 -21.42 -19.62 30.75
CA PHE A 267 -19.97 -19.48 30.71
C PHE A 267 -19.45 -19.45 32.14
N SER A 268 -18.46 -20.29 32.44
CA SER A 268 -17.80 -20.29 33.75
C SER A 268 -17.24 -18.90 34.06
N LYS A 269 -17.09 -18.55 35.34
CA LYS A 269 -16.50 -17.26 35.75
C LYS A 269 -15.13 -17.01 35.10
N GLU A 270 -14.37 -18.07 34.82
CA GLU A 270 -13.08 -17.99 34.12
C GLU A 270 -13.23 -17.75 32.62
N GLN A 271 -14.22 -18.36 31.97
CA GLN A 271 -14.53 -18.09 30.56
C GLN A 271 -15.00 -16.64 30.35
N LYS A 272 -15.81 -16.11 31.28
CA LYS A 272 -16.17 -14.68 31.28
C LYS A 272 -14.95 -13.77 31.44
N LYS A 273 -14.03 -14.08 32.36
CA LYS A 273 -12.79 -13.29 32.52
C LYS A 273 -11.90 -13.33 31.28
N ARG A 274 -11.69 -14.50 30.67
CA ARG A 274 -10.91 -14.62 29.42
C ARG A 274 -11.55 -13.88 28.26
N TYR A 275 -12.88 -13.89 28.20
CA TYR A 275 -13.63 -13.18 27.17
C TYR A 275 -13.56 -11.66 27.34
N ILE A 276 -13.65 -11.15 28.58
CA ILE A 276 -13.49 -9.71 28.87
C ILE A 276 -12.07 -9.23 28.49
N LEU A 277 -11.02 -9.98 28.86
CA LEU A 277 -9.64 -9.69 28.45
C LEU A 277 -9.46 -9.66 26.92
N ALA A 278 -10.03 -10.63 26.21
CA ALA A 278 -9.96 -10.67 24.74
C ALA A 278 -10.73 -9.52 24.06
N VAL A 279 -11.82 -9.04 24.70
CA VAL A 279 -12.60 -7.89 24.23
C VAL A 279 -11.87 -6.56 24.51
N GLU A 280 -11.19 -6.44 25.65
CA GLU A 280 -10.34 -5.28 25.96
C GLU A 280 -9.14 -5.17 25.00
N ASP A 281 -8.49 -6.30 24.68
CA ASP A 281 -7.39 -6.35 23.69
C ASP A 281 -7.84 -6.01 22.26
N THR A 282 -9.11 -6.26 21.93
CA THR A 282 -9.69 -5.88 20.62
C THR A 282 -10.21 -4.43 20.59
N LEU A 283 -10.54 -3.84 21.74
CA LEU A 283 -10.94 -2.43 21.85
C LEU A 283 -9.73 -1.47 21.80
N LEU A 284 -8.54 -1.91 22.24
CA LEU A 284 -7.32 -1.11 22.25
C LEU A 284 -6.55 -1.08 20.91
N GLY A 285 -7.12 -1.63 19.83
CA GLY A 285 -6.61 -1.48 18.47
C GLY A 285 -5.31 -2.24 18.14
N SER A 286 -4.78 -3.03 19.08
CA SER A 286 -3.55 -3.82 18.89
C SER A 286 -3.82 -5.25 18.39
N TYR A 287 -5.04 -5.78 18.54
CA TYR A 287 -5.40 -7.10 18.03
C TYR A 287 -6.20 -7.01 16.73
N VAL A 288 -5.49 -7.02 15.60
CA VAL A 288 -6.05 -7.50 14.34
C VAL A 288 -6.06 -9.04 14.48
N PRO A 289 -7.23 -9.70 14.58
CA PRO A 289 -7.24 -11.16 14.56
C PRO A 289 -6.47 -11.61 13.31
N PRO A 290 -5.50 -12.53 13.43
CA PRO A 290 -4.73 -13.00 12.29
C PRO A 290 -5.72 -13.41 11.22
N ASP A 291 -5.55 -12.85 10.03
CA ASP A 291 -6.45 -13.07 8.89
C ASP A 291 -6.67 -14.58 8.76
N PRO A 292 -7.90 -15.10 8.98
CA PRO A 292 -8.16 -16.53 8.97
C PRO A 292 -7.89 -17.18 7.59
N PHE A 293 -7.56 -16.36 6.58
CA PHE A 293 -7.19 -16.76 5.23
C PHE A 293 -5.69 -16.76 4.95
N PHE A 294 -4.81 -16.35 5.88
CA PHE A 294 -3.40 -16.77 5.87
C PHE A 294 -3.30 -18.24 6.31
N LYS A 295 -3.84 -19.14 5.47
CA LYS A 295 -3.75 -20.61 5.59
C LYS A 295 -2.41 -21.16 5.11
N GLY A 296 -1.41 -20.33 4.88
CA GLY A 296 -0.04 -20.81 4.89
C GLY A 296 0.33 -21.00 6.35
N ASP A 297 0.55 -22.24 6.79
CA ASP A 297 1.05 -22.55 8.13
C ASP A 297 2.22 -21.61 8.44
N ILE A 298 1.97 -20.55 9.21
CA ILE A 298 3.01 -19.56 9.55
C ILE A 298 4.14 -20.29 10.27
N LYS A 299 3.81 -21.33 11.04
CA LYS A 299 4.78 -22.25 11.63
C LYS A 299 5.60 -23.02 10.60
N LYS A 300 5.02 -23.45 9.47
CA LYS A 300 5.73 -24.14 8.39
C LYS A 300 6.62 -23.16 7.63
N VAL A 301 6.13 -21.98 7.29
CA VAL A 301 6.94 -20.93 6.63
C VAL A 301 8.10 -20.48 7.53
N MET A 302 7.85 -20.28 8.83
CA MET A 302 8.92 -19.95 9.78
C MET A 302 9.90 -21.11 9.97
N LYS A 303 9.42 -22.36 10.01
CA LYS A 303 10.28 -23.55 10.11
C LYS A 303 11.12 -23.75 8.85
N ASP A 304 10.55 -23.54 7.67
CA ASP A 304 11.26 -23.63 6.38
C ASP A 304 12.31 -22.51 6.25
N MET A 305 12.02 -21.30 6.74
CA MET A 305 13.01 -20.21 6.84
C MET A 305 14.12 -20.55 7.84
N GLU A 306 13.79 -21.13 8.99
CA GLU A 306 14.77 -21.49 10.02
C GLU A 306 15.64 -22.70 9.61
N GLU A 307 15.08 -23.65 8.85
CA GLU A 307 15.82 -24.75 8.22
C GLU A 307 16.73 -24.25 7.09
N SER A 308 16.26 -23.33 6.25
CA SER A 308 17.09 -22.72 5.19
C SER A 308 18.25 -21.87 5.74
N ALA A 309 18.09 -21.28 6.92
CA ALA A 309 19.13 -20.52 7.61
C ALA A 309 20.18 -21.40 8.31
N LYS A 310 19.87 -22.70 8.52
CA LYS A 310 20.76 -23.66 9.20
C LYS A 310 21.55 -24.55 8.24
N GLU A 311 21.42 -24.39 6.92
CA GLU A 311 22.25 -25.13 5.97
C GLU A 311 23.69 -24.59 5.95
N PRO A 312 24.70 -25.42 6.31
CA PRO A 312 26.09 -25.03 6.26
C PRO A 312 26.57 -24.99 4.81
N LYS A 313 27.25 -23.89 4.44
CA LYS A 313 28.01 -23.72 3.19
C LYS A 313 28.86 -24.96 2.89
N ARG A 314 28.34 -25.89 2.08
CA ARG A 314 29.12 -27.03 1.55
C ARG A 314 29.78 -26.63 0.24
N LYS A 315 31.11 -26.47 0.37
CA LYS A 315 32.19 -26.77 -0.57
C LYS A 315 31.84 -26.85 -2.06
N LYS A 316 32.40 -25.89 -2.81
CA LYS A 316 32.81 -26.03 -4.23
C LYS A 316 33.29 -27.45 -4.50
N THR A 317 32.53 -28.18 -5.30
CA THR A 317 33.02 -29.35 -6.02
C THR A 317 33.01 -29.00 -7.49
N THR A 318 34.20 -28.86 -8.03
CA THR A 318 34.52 -28.79 -9.46
C THR A 318 33.95 -30.04 -10.12
N SER A 319 32.95 -29.91 -10.99
CA SER A 319 32.54 -31.01 -11.88
C SER A 319 33.14 -30.78 -13.26
N GLU A 320 33.94 -31.75 -13.66
CA GLU A 320 34.60 -31.89 -14.94
C GLU A 320 33.64 -31.77 -16.12
N ILE A 321 34.14 -31.09 -17.15
CA ILE A 321 33.59 -31.06 -18.51
C ILE A 321 33.82 -32.46 -19.12
N GLY A 322 32.83 -33.33 -18.98
CA GLY A 322 32.76 -34.61 -19.65
C GLY A 322 32.11 -34.49 -21.02
N LYS A 323 32.94 -34.42 -22.08
CA LYS A 323 32.56 -34.66 -23.48
C LYS A 323 31.78 -35.97 -23.61
N LYS A 324 30.57 -35.92 -24.18
CA LYS A 324 30.01 -37.01 -24.98
C LYS A 324 29.28 -36.47 -26.20
N THR A 325 29.99 -36.48 -27.31
CA THR A 325 29.47 -36.66 -28.66
C THR A 325 28.68 -37.96 -28.73
N SER A 326 27.42 -37.92 -29.17
CA SER A 326 26.83 -39.01 -29.94
C SER A 326 25.75 -38.48 -30.87
N ASN A 327 25.92 -38.89 -32.11
CA ASN A 327 25.29 -38.51 -33.34
C ASN A 327 24.03 -39.37 -33.56
N LYS A 328 22.87 -38.80 -33.94
CA LYS A 328 22.01 -39.43 -34.96
C LYS A 328 20.93 -38.50 -35.51
N ASN A 329 21.06 -38.24 -36.81
CA ASN A 329 20.04 -37.80 -37.75
C ASN A 329 18.66 -38.43 -37.53
N THR A 330 17.60 -37.62 -37.63
CA THR A 330 16.48 -37.96 -38.52
C THR A 330 15.75 -36.71 -39.01
N ARG A 331 15.96 -36.48 -40.31
CA ARG A 331 15.22 -35.65 -41.25
C ARG A 331 13.71 -35.97 -41.22
N LYS A 332 12.86 -34.96 -41.13
CA LYS A 332 11.58 -34.90 -41.86
C LYS A 332 11.13 -33.45 -42.00
N GLU A 333 11.12 -33.04 -43.26
CA GLU A 333 10.44 -31.88 -43.80
C GLU A 333 8.95 -31.98 -43.50
N GLU A 334 8.32 -30.91 -43.03
CA GLU A 334 6.94 -30.65 -43.44
C GLU A 334 6.67 -29.14 -43.48
N THR A 335 6.30 -28.74 -44.69
CA THR A 335 5.96 -27.42 -45.19
C THR A 335 4.70 -26.86 -44.52
N VAL A 336 4.80 -25.72 -43.83
CA VAL A 336 3.62 -24.94 -43.41
C VAL A 336 3.35 -23.83 -44.43
N LYS A 337 2.22 -23.99 -45.12
CA LYS A 337 1.62 -23.07 -46.08
C LYS A 337 1.35 -21.70 -45.43
N LYS A 338 1.90 -20.64 -46.03
CA LYS A 338 1.39 -19.27 -45.93
C LYS A 338 0.00 -19.22 -46.58
N GLN A 339 -1.04 -19.03 -45.79
CA GLN A 339 -2.35 -18.62 -46.29
C GLN A 339 -2.56 -17.12 -46.05
N ASN A 340 -2.82 -16.44 -47.16
CA ASN A 340 -3.24 -15.06 -47.26
C ASN A 340 -4.60 -14.84 -46.57
N THR A 341 -4.69 -13.85 -45.68
CA THR A 341 -5.96 -13.23 -45.30
C THR A 341 -5.97 -11.78 -45.76
N LYS A 342 -6.43 -11.59 -46.99
CA LYS A 342 -6.91 -10.32 -47.52
C LYS A 342 -8.43 -10.36 -47.43
N LYS A 343 -9.05 -9.58 -46.55
CA LYS A 343 -10.48 -9.23 -46.69
C LYS A 343 -10.72 -7.79 -46.26
N GLN A 344 -11.01 -7.00 -47.28
CA GLN A 344 -11.57 -5.66 -47.23
C GLN A 344 -12.93 -5.69 -46.53
N THR A 345 -13.21 -4.68 -45.71
CA THR A 345 -14.58 -4.24 -45.45
C THR A 345 -14.63 -2.72 -45.56
N LYS A 346 -15.41 -2.25 -46.54
CA LYS A 346 -15.69 -0.85 -46.86
C LYS A 346 -16.44 -0.12 -45.72
N PRO A 347 -16.30 1.21 -45.61
CA PRO A 347 -17.09 2.05 -44.72
C PRO A 347 -18.49 2.30 -45.30
N LYS A 348 -19.51 2.27 -44.44
CA LYS A 348 -20.90 2.66 -44.77
C LYS A 348 -21.09 4.14 -44.39
N GLU A 349 -21.12 4.98 -45.40
CA GLU A 349 -21.53 6.38 -45.37
C GLU A 349 -23.05 6.44 -45.14
N GLN A 350 -23.52 7.10 -44.09
CA GLN A 350 -24.91 7.55 -43.97
C GLN A 350 -24.93 9.07 -43.76
N LYS A 351 -25.18 9.78 -44.86
CA LYS A 351 -25.62 11.17 -44.89
C LYS A 351 -27.09 11.22 -44.42
N LYS A 352 -27.35 11.92 -43.33
CA LYS A 352 -28.67 12.50 -43.02
C LYS A 352 -28.65 13.95 -43.50
N LYS A 353 -29.33 14.25 -44.61
CA LYS A 353 -29.75 15.60 -44.96
C LYS A 353 -31.06 15.90 -44.21
N LYS A 354 -31.06 16.98 -43.44
CA LYS A 354 -32.24 17.78 -43.11
C LYS A 354 -32.16 19.04 -43.98
N SER A 355 -33.13 19.20 -44.87
CA SER A 355 -33.79 20.45 -45.29
C SER A 355 -34.58 20.18 -46.55
#